data_AF-A0A1D2MPB3-F1
#
_entry.id   AF-A0A1D2MPB3-F1
#
_cell.length_a   1.000
_cell.length_b   1.000
_cell.length_c   1.000
_cell.angle_alpha   90.00
_cell.angle_beta   90.00
_cell.angle_gamma   90.00
#
_symmetry.space_group_name_H-M   'P 1'
#
loop_
_entity.id
_entity.type
_entity.pdbx_description
1 polymer ?
#
loop_
_entity_poly.entity_id
_entity_poly.type
_entity_poly.pdbx_seq_one_letter_code
_entity_poly.pdbx_strand_id
1 'polypeptide(L)'
;MSAVDTAKKAAGGSSGKSKKSPEETIAGFNVLRTEQRQIASKIFELENDLNEHKVVIETLKEVDGERKCYRMIGGILVEGNVKEILPNLITNSDHLKQAIESLNTKLVEKGKEILEYKEKNNIQFQVPEKILEEDESAADSSETSKNPAIDAASKGVLLSDKT
;
A
#
# COMPACT_ATOMS: atom_id res chain seq x y z
N MET A 1 -29.38 -56.32 39.18
CA MET A 1 -29.61 -56.03 37.75
C MET A 1 -30.35 -54.71 37.67
N SER A 2 -29.65 -53.63 37.31
CA SER A 2 -30.17 -52.25 37.27
C SER A 2 -30.47 -51.90 35.81
N ALA A 3 -31.68 -51.42 35.53
CA ALA A 3 -32.07 -50.86 34.25
C ALA A 3 -32.24 -49.35 34.44
N VAL A 4 -31.43 -48.57 33.73
CA VAL A 4 -31.50 -47.11 33.66
C VAL A 4 -31.76 -46.73 32.21
N ASP A 5 -33.01 -46.39 31.93
CA ASP A 5 -33.42 -45.59 30.78
C ASP A 5 -33.31 -44.12 31.15
N THR A 6 -32.50 -43.32 30.45
CA THR A 6 -32.75 -41.87 30.29
C THR A 6 -32.06 -41.32 29.04
N ALA A 7 -32.87 -41.14 28.00
CA ALA A 7 -32.99 -39.98 27.11
C ALA A 7 -31.75 -39.19 26.64
N LYS A 8 -31.51 -39.36 25.34
CA LYS A 8 -30.94 -38.43 24.36
C LYS A 8 -31.51 -37.00 24.48
N LYS A 9 -30.65 -35.98 24.61
CA LYS A 9 -30.99 -34.58 24.34
C LYS A 9 -30.05 -34.00 23.28
N ALA A 10 -30.58 -33.82 22.08
CA ALA A 10 -30.02 -32.96 21.05
C ALA A 10 -30.64 -31.56 21.19
N ALA A 11 -29.80 -30.52 21.13
CA ALA A 11 -30.11 -29.14 20.79
C ALA A 11 -28.75 -28.48 20.46
N GLY A 12 -28.47 -27.85 19.33
CA GLY A 12 -29.36 -27.22 18.36
C GLY A 12 -29.20 -25.69 18.42
N GLY A 13 -28.18 -25.16 17.71
CA GLY A 13 -28.19 -23.89 16.97
C GLY A 13 -28.25 -22.55 17.71
N SER A 14 -27.21 -21.72 17.51
CA SER A 14 -27.36 -20.41 16.83
C SER A 14 -25.98 -19.81 16.52
N SER A 15 -25.53 -20.00 15.29
CA SER A 15 -24.42 -19.28 14.67
C SER A 15 -24.88 -17.86 14.31
N GLY A 16 -24.92 -16.97 15.31
CA GLY A 16 -25.01 -15.54 15.08
C GLY A 16 -23.64 -15.01 14.68
N LYS A 17 -23.43 -14.68 13.39
CA LYS A 17 -22.35 -13.76 13.00
C LYS A 17 -22.62 -12.44 13.73
N SER A 18 -21.93 -12.20 14.84
CA SER A 18 -21.91 -10.92 15.52
C SER A 18 -21.45 -9.87 14.51
N LYS A 19 -22.36 -8.95 14.15
CA LYS A 19 -21.99 -7.74 13.43
C LYS A 19 -20.95 -7.04 14.31
N LYS A 20 -19.78 -6.72 13.75
CA LYS A 20 -18.70 -5.99 14.44
C LYS A 20 -19.26 -4.68 14.98
N SER A 21 -18.72 -4.19 16.09
CA SER A 21 -19.17 -2.91 16.63
C SER A 21 -18.92 -1.78 15.61
N PRO A 22 -19.68 -0.67 15.67
CA PRO A 22 -19.45 0.49 14.80
C PRO A 22 -18.00 0.99 14.87
N GLU A 23 -17.42 1.03 16.07
CA GLU A 23 -16.03 1.44 16.29
C GLU A 23 -15.04 0.44 15.69
N GLU A 24 -15.24 -0.87 15.86
CA GLU A 24 -14.41 -1.92 15.26
C GLU A 24 -14.45 -1.88 13.73
N THR A 25 -15.60 -1.49 13.17
CA THR A 25 -15.80 -1.35 11.73
C THR A 25 -14.99 -0.20 11.16
N ILE A 26 -15.05 0.97 11.83
CA ILE A 26 -14.26 2.14 11.43
C ILE A 26 -12.76 1.87 11.59
N ALA A 27 -12.36 1.26 12.70
CA ALA A 27 -10.97 0.90 12.95
C ALA A 27 -10.43 -0.06 11.87
N GLY A 28 -11.19 -1.12 11.54
CA GLY A 28 -10.82 -2.05 10.49
C GLY A 28 -10.70 -1.39 9.11
N PHE A 29 -11.59 -0.46 8.79
CA PHE A 29 -11.52 0.31 7.56
C PHE A 29 -10.27 1.19 7.47
N ASN A 30 -9.91 1.86 8.56
CA ASN A 30 -8.72 2.70 8.63
C ASN A 30 -7.42 1.88 8.51
N VAL A 31 -7.41 0.66 9.04
CA VAL A 31 -6.29 -0.29 8.85
C VAL A 31 -6.12 -0.61 7.36
N LEU A 32 -7.19 -1.00 6.66
CA LEU A 32 -7.14 -1.31 5.23
C LEU A 32 -6.62 -0.13 4.39
N ARG A 33 -7.07 1.09 4.70
CA ARG A 33 -6.57 2.31 4.02
C ARG A 33 -5.09 2.58 4.30
N THR A 34 -4.65 2.33 5.54
CA THR A 34 -3.24 2.48 5.91
C THR A 34 -2.38 1.48 5.15
N GLU A 35 -2.81 0.21 5.05
CA GLU A 35 -2.13 -0.82 4.25
C GLU A 35 -2.06 -0.43 2.77
N GLN A 36 -3.17 0.03 2.17
CA GLN A 36 -3.19 0.49 0.78
C GLN A 36 -2.17 1.61 0.54
N ARG A 37 -2.10 2.58 1.46
CA ARG A 37 -1.16 3.69 1.38
C ARG A 37 0.29 3.23 1.53
N GLN A 38 0.57 2.28 2.41
CA GLN A 38 1.91 1.69 2.57
C GLN A 38 2.36 1.00 1.28
N ILE A 39 1.47 0.26 0.61
CA ILE A 39 1.76 -0.36 -0.69
C ILE A 39 2.09 0.71 -1.73
N ALA A 40 1.28 1.77 -1.82
CA ALA A 40 1.51 2.87 -2.76
C ALA A 40 2.85 3.58 -2.51
N SER A 41 3.19 3.87 -1.25
CA SER A 41 4.50 4.41 -0.88
C SER A 41 5.63 3.48 -1.30
N LYS A 42 5.47 2.17 -1.11
CA LYS A 42 6.51 1.22 -1.50
C LYS A 42 6.69 1.10 -3.01
N ILE A 43 5.62 1.20 -3.78
CA ILE A 43 5.69 1.26 -5.25
C ILE A 43 6.53 2.47 -5.68
N PHE A 44 6.24 3.65 -5.14
CA PHE A 44 6.96 4.87 -5.48
C PHE A 44 8.47 4.78 -5.15
N GLU A 45 8.83 4.22 -3.99
CA GLU A 45 10.24 3.97 -3.64
C GLU A 45 10.92 3.07 -4.69
N LEU A 46 10.31 1.94 -5.04
CA LEU A 46 10.90 1.00 -6.01
C LEU A 46 10.95 1.56 -7.43
N GLU A 47 9.99 2.41 -7.82
CA GLU A 47 10.01 3.11 -9.11
C GLU A 47 11.18 4.10 -9.19
N ASN A 48 11.48 4.80 -8.09
CA ASN A 48 12.64 5.67 -8.02
C ASN A 48 13.94 4.86 -8.13
N ASP A 49 14.09 3.79 -7.35
CA ASP A 49 15.25 2.88 -7.43
C ASP A 49 15.41 2.32 -8.86
N LEU A 50 14.32 1.90 -9.50
CA LEU A 50 14.33 1.40 -10.87
C LEU A 50 14.83 2.45 -11.87
N ASN A 51 14.42 3.71 -11.72
CA ASN A 51 14.86 4.79 -12.58
C ASN A 51 16.34 5.12 -12.38
N GLU A 52 16.83 5.14 -11.13
CA GLU A 52 18.24 5.29 -10.83
C GLU A 52 19.08 4.16 -11.47
N HIS A 53 18.62 2.91 -11.35
CA HIS A 53 19.25 1.76 -11.99
C HIS A 53 19.31 1.92 -13.52
N LYS A 54 18.25 2.40 -14.17
CA LYS A 54 18.22 2.61 -15.63
C LYS A 54 19.28 3.62 -16.05
N VAL A 55 19.37 4.77 -15.38
CA VAL A 55 20.37 5.80 -15.69
C VAL A 55 21.79 5.24 -15.57
N VAL A 56 22.08 4.50 -14.51
CA VAL A 56 23.40 3.87 -14.34
C VAL A 56 23.69 2.85 -15.44
N ILE A 57 22.70 2.03 -15.82
CA ILE A 57 22.87 1.04 -16.90
C ILE A 57 23.12 1.74 -18.25
N GLU A 58 22.39 2.81 -18.56
CA GLU A 58 22.54 3.58 -19.79
C GLU A 58 23.94 4.19 -19.89
N THR A 59 24.41 4.84 -18.82
CA THR A 59 25.77 5.41 -18.80
C THR A 59 26.86 4.34 -18.92
N LEU A 60 26.72 3.20 -18.24
CA LEU A 60 27.73 2.13 -18.27
C LEU A 60 27.79 1.36 -19.60
N LYS A 61 26.73 1.37 -20.41
CA LYS A 61 26.74 0.76 -21.75
C LYS A 61 27.70 1.46 -22.72
N GLU A 62 27.96 2.74 -22.50
CA GLU A 62 28.87 3.55 -23.32
C GLU A 62 30.33 3.45 -22.85
N VAL A 63 30.57 2.77 -21.72
CA VAL A 63 31.89 2.63 -21.10
C VAL A 63 32.50 1.29 -21.50
N ASP A 64 33.83 1.28 -21.69
CA ASP A 64 34.60 0.06 -21.95
C ASP A 64 34.39 -0.99 -20.84
N GLY A 65 34.08 -2.23 -21.25
CA GLY A 65 33.78 -3.36 -20.38
C GLY A 65 34.97 -3.78 -19.49
N GLU A 66 36.20 -3.54 -19.95
CA GLU A 66 37.42 -3.85 -19.18
C GLU A 66 37.79 -2.77 -18.17
N ARG A 67 37.10 -1.61 -18.19
CA ARG A 67 37.36 -0.54 -17.24
C ARG A 67 36.99 -0.98 -15.83
N LYS A 68 37.87 -0.67 -14.88
CA LYS A 68 37.63 -0.87 -13.45
C LYS A 68 36.46 -0.01 -12.98
N CYS A 69 35.60 -0.59 -12.16
CA CYS A 69 34.47 0.05 -11.52
C CYS A 69 34.44 -0.35 -10.04
N TYR A 70 33.80 0.49 -9.23
CA TYR A 70 33.69 0.27 -7.79
C TYR A 70 32.23 0.36 -7.37
N ARG A 71 31.77 -0.65 -6.63
CA ARG A 71 30.41 -0.69 -6.10
C ARG A 71 30.44 -0.50 -4.59
N MET A 72 29.63 0.41 -4.07
CA MET A 72 29.45 0.60 -2.63
C MET A 72 28.43 -0.39 -2.07
N ILE A 73 28.79 -1.10 -1.01
CA ILE A 73 27.93 -2.04 -0.30
C ILE A 73 28.15 -1.86 1.20
N GLY A 74 27.13 -1.37 1.92
CA GLY A 74 27.21 -1.22 3.38
C GLY A 74 28.41 -0.40 3.86
N GLY A 75 28.85 0.59 3.07
CA GLY A 75 30.01 1.44 3.37
C GLY A 75 31.37 0.91 2.88
N ILE A 76 31.44 -0.28 2.29
CA ILE A 76 32.66 -0.84 1.70
C ILE A 76 32.60 -0.69 0.17
N LEU A 77 33.71 -0.28 -0.45
CA LEU A 77 33.88 -0.28 -1.90
C LEU A 77 34.44 -1.61 -2.37
N VAL A 78 33.73 -2.27 -3.29
CA VAL A 78 34.15 -3.52 -3.94
C VAL A 78 34.60 -3.20 -5.36
N GLU A 79 35.84 -3.60 -5.69
CA GLU A 79 36.41 -3.48 -7.03
C GLU A 79 35.85 -4.56 -7.97
N GLY A 80 35.57 -4.21 -9.22
CA GLY A 80 35.22 -5.13 -10.30
C GLY A 80 35.34 -4.46 -11.66
N ASN A 81 34.92 -5.14 -12.73
CA ASN A 81 34.93 -4.59 -14.09
C ASN A 81 33.52 -4.31 -14.60
N VAL A 82 33.36 -3.35 -15.51
CA VAL A 82 32.05 -2.99 -16.08
C VAL A 82 31.35 -4.20 -16.69
N LYS A 83 32.07 -5.06 -17.42
CA LYS A 83 31.52 -6.30 -18.02
C LYS A 83 30.94 -7.29 -16.99
N GLU A 84 31.43 -7.26 -15.75
CA GLU A 84 30.97 -8.15 -14.67
C GLU A 84 29.82 -7.53 -13.88
N ILE A 85 29.83 -6.19 -13.74
CA ILE A 85 28.81 -5.47 -12.96
C ILE A 85 27.54 -5.19 -13.78
N LEU A 86 27.67 -4.88 -15.06
CA LEU A 86 26.54 -4.51 -15.91
C LEU A 86 25.44 -5.59 -15.97
N PRO A 87 25.74 -6.90 -16.10
CA PRO A 87 24.71 -7.95 -16.06
C PRO A 87 23.97 -8.02 -14.72
N ASN A 88 24.67 -7.75 -13.61
CA ASN A 88 24.08 -7.74 -12.28
C ASN A 88 23.11 -6.56 -12.11
N LEU A 89 23.47 -5.38 -12.63
CA LEU A 89 22.57 -4.22 -12.63
C LEU A 89 21.30 -4.47 -13.44
N ILE A 90 21.41 -5.10 -14.61
CA ILE A 90 20.26 -5.45 -15.46
C ILE A 90 19.34 -6.44 -14.74
N THR A 91 19.91 -7.53 -14.21
CA THR A 91 19.14 -8.53 -13.46
C THR A 91 18.41 -7.91 -12.27
N ASN A 92 19.09 -7.05 -11.49
CA ASN A 92 18.46 -6.37 -10.36
C ASN A 92 17.35 -5.41 -10.79
N SER A 93 17.56 -4.65 -11.89
CA SER A 93 16.52 -3.80 -12.48
C SER A 93 15.29 -4.61 -12.87
N ASP A 94 15.47 -5.82 -13.44
CA ASP A 94 14.33 -6.66 -13.81
C ASP A 94 13.61 -7.24 -12.59
N HIS A 95 14.32 -7.59 -11.52
CA HIS A 95 13.70 -7.95 -10.24
C HIS A 95 12.89 -6.79 -9.65
N LEU A 96 13.38 -5.54 -9.75
CA LEU A 96 12.62 -4.36 -9.31
C LEU A 96 11.32 -4.21 -10.10
N LYS A 97 11.35 -4.38 -11.43
CA LYS A 97 10.13 -4.35 -12.26
C LYS A 97 9.12 -5.41 -11.84
N GLN A 98 9.55 -6.65 -11.64
CA GLN A 98 8.67 -7.74 -11.19
C GLN A 98 8.06 -7.46 -9.81
N ALA A 99 8.85 -6.88 -8.89
CA ALA A 99 8.36 -6.48 -7.57
C ALA A 99 7.31 -5.37 -7.66
N ILE A 100 7.52 -4.36 -8.52
CA ILE A 100 6.56 -3.28 -8.79
C ILE A 100 5.26 -3.85 -9.37
N GLU A 101 5.32 -4.75 -10.35
CA GLU A 101 4.14 -5.40 -10.93
C GLU A 101 3.34 -6.20 -9.88
N SER A 102 4.05 -6.94 -9.02
CA SER A 102 3.43 -7.67 -7.91
C SER A 102 2.76 -6.73 -6.91
N LEU A 103 3.40 -5.62 -6.54
CA LEU A 103 2.82 -4.63 -5.63
C LEU A 103 1.63 -3.89 -6.25
N ASN A 104 1.67 -3.57 -7.54
CA ASN A 104 0.54 -2.98 -8.26
C ASN A 104 -0.68 -3.90 -8.25
N THR A 105 -0.46 -5.21 -8.46
CA THR A 105 -1.54 -6.21 -8.34
C THR A 105 -2.15 -6.19 -6.93
N LYS A 106 -1.30 -6.21 -5.90
CA LYS A 106 -1.74 -6.13 -4.49
C LYS A 106 -2.46 -4.81 -4.17
N LEU A 107 -2.04 -3.69 -4.76
CA LEU A 107 -2.67 -2.39 -4.58
C LEU A 107 -4.11 -2.41 -5.12
N VAL A 108 -4.32 -3.00 -6.30
CA VAL A 108 -5.64 -3.15 -6.91
C VAL A 108 -6.52 -4.09 -6.10
N GLU A 109 -5.99 -5.23 -5.66
CA GLU A 109 -6.70 -6.17 -4.78
C GLU A 109 -7.14 -5.52 -3.46
N LYS A 110 -6.25 -4.77 -2.82
CA LYS A 110 -6.57 -3.99 -1.62
C LYS A 110 -7.61 -2.91 -1.88
N GLY A 111 -7.56 -2.25 -3.03
CA GLY A 111 -8.60 -1.31 -3.45
C GLY A 111 -9.99 -1.95 -3.55
N LYS A 112 -10.08 -3.17 -4.10
CA LYS A 112 -11.32 -3.96 -4.15
C LYS A 112 -11.78 -4.37 -2.76
N GLU A 113 -10.87 -4.83 -1.90
CA GLU A 113 -11.17 -5.19 -0.51
C GLU A 113 -11.75 -4.00 0.27
N ILE A 114 -11.18 -2.80 0.10
CA ILE A 114 -11.69 -1.56 0.72
C ILE A 114 -13.11 -1.24 0.23
N LEU A 115 -13.37 -1.39 -1.07
CA LEU A 115 -14.70 -1.13 -1.63
C LEU A 115 -15.73 -2.11 -1.09
N GLU A 116 -15.42 -3.41 -1.09
CA GLU A 116 -16.28 -4.43 -0.51
C GLU A 116 -16.53 -4.22 0.98
N TYR A 117 -15.49 -3.82 1.74
CA TYR A 117 -15.61 -3.52 3.16
C TYR A 117 -16.52 -2.32 3.40
N LYS A 118 -16.41 -1.28 2.56
CA LYS A 118 -17.26 -0.10 2.61
C LYS A 118 -18.73 -0.46 2.37
N GLU A 119 -19.02 -1.26 1.34
CA GLU A 119 -20.38 -1.68 0.98
C GLU A 119 -21.00 -2.58 2.04
N LYS A 120 -20.28 -3.60 2.51
CA LYS A 120 -20.78 -4.56 3.53
C LYS A 120 -21.15 -3.88 4.85
N ASN A 121 -20.48 -2.77 5.17
CA ASN A 121 -20.64 -2.06 6.44
C ASN A 121 -21.32 -0.68 6.31
N ASN A 122 -21.79 -0.29 5.12
CA ASN A 122 -22.44 1.00 4.83
C ASN A 122 -21.64 2.22 5.34
N ILE A 123 -20.32 2.20 5.14
CA ILE A 123 -19.41 3.28 5.54
C ILE A 123 -19.64 4.48 4.61
N GLN A 124 -20.07 5.62 5.18
CA GLN A 124 -20.15 6.89 4.46
C GLN A 124 -19.00 7.83 4.84
N PHE A 125 -18.49 8.56 3.86
CA PHE A 125 -17.47 9.59 4.06
C PHE A 125 -18.14 10.95 4.20
N GLN A 126 -17.89 11.66 5.29
CA GLN A 126 -18.06 13.10 5.32
C GLN A 126 -16.84 13.74 4.66
N VAL A 127 -17.02 14.28 3.45
CA VAL A 127 -16.13 15.33 2.96
C VAL A 127 -16.54 16.58 3.73
N PRO A 128 -15.71 17.15 4.62
CA PRO A 128 -16.03 18.42 5.22
C PRO A 128 -16.17 19.46 4.10
N GLU A 129 -17.36 20.03 3.98
CA GLU A 129 -17.87 20.91 2.91
C GLU A 129 -17.11 22.25 2.75
N LYS A 130 -15.92 22.41 3.36
CA LYS A 130 -15.29 23.71 3.57
C LYS A 130 -14.07 24.00 2.68
N ILE A 131 -14.04 23.53 1.43
CA ILE A 131 -12.96 23.88 0.47
C ILE A 131 -13.52 24.25 -0.92
N LEU A 132 -14.61 25.01 -1.00
CA LEU A 132 -15.08 25.54 -2.29
C LEU A 132 -15.43 27.03 -2.26
N GLU A 133 -15.05 27.77 -1.21
CA GLU A 133 -15.21 29.22 -1.22
C GLU A 133 -13.91 29.88 -0.74
N GLU A 134 -13.39 30.76 -1.61
CA GLU A 134 -12.30 31.73 -1.44
C GLU A 134 -10.87 31.26 -1.78
N ASP A 135 -10.46 31.41 -3.05
CA ASP A 135 -9.22 32.14 -3.39
C ASP A 135 -9.16 32.53 -4.89
N GLU A 136 -9.88 33.60 -5.24
CA GLU A 136 -9.54 34.46 -6.38
C GLU A 136 -8.78 35.67 -5.80
N SER A 137 -7.48 35.53 -5.51
CA SER A 137 -6.49 36.59 -5.77
C SER A 137 -5.06 36.19 -5.39
N ALA A 138 -4.15 36.58 -6.29
CA ALA A 138 -2.72 36.83 -6.07
C ALA A 138 -1.75 35.64 -6.07
N ALA A 139 -1.07 35.53 -7.22
CA ALA A 139 0.25 34.94 -7.40
C ALA A 139 1.29 35.50 -6.41
N ASP A 140 2.16 34.65 -5.85
CA ASP A 140 3.62 34.65 -6.07
C ASP A 140 4.33 33.56 -5.22
N SER A 141 5.34 32.96 -5.84
CA SER A 141 6.36 31.97 -5.46
C SER A 141 6.62 31.58 -3.98
N SER A 142 6.59 30.27 -3.71
CA SER A 142 7.76 29.43 -3.34
C SER A 142 7.32 28.07 -2.75
N GLU A 143 7.74 27.01 -3.44
CA GLU A 143 7.33 25.62 -3.21
C GLU A 143 7.83 25.08 -1.86
N THR A 144 6.90 24.89 -0.91
CA THR A 144 7.08 23.94 0.20
C THR A 144 6.00 22.86 0.05
N SER A 145 6.36 21.76 -0.60
CA SER A 145 5.46 20.62 -0.79
C SER A 145 5.33 19.82 0.51
N LYS A 146 4.42 20.25 1.38
CA LYS A 146 3.81 19.40 2.42
C LYS A 146 2.33 19.27 2.07
N ASN A 147 1.99 18.22 1.33
CA ASN A 147 0.61 17.86 1.00
C ASN A 147 -0.18 17.52 2.28
N PRO A 148 -1.18 18.31 2.71
CA PRO A 148 -2.02 17.98 3.87
C PRO A 148 -3.26 17.14 3.49
N ALA A 149 -3.45 16.79 2.21
CA ALA A 149 -4.68 16.19 1.68
C ALA A 149 -4.99 14.75 2.14
N ILE A 150 -4.11 14.14 2.93
CA ILE A 150 -4.15 12.71 3.30
C ILE A 150 -4.56 12.46 4.76
N ASP A 151 -4.64 13.50 5.59
CA ASP A 151 -4.96 13.37 7.02
C ASP A 151 -6.46 13.64 7.32
N ALA A 152 -7.13 14.41 6.46
CA ALA A 152 -8.53 14.80 6.67
C ALA A 152 -9.54 13.64 6.53
N ALA A 153 -9.15 12.54 5.88
CA ALA A 153 -10.08 11.47 5.55
C ALA A 153 -10.32 10.46 6.68
N SER A 154 -9.64 10.60 7.83
CA SER A 154 -9.77 9.70 8.98
C SER A 154 -10.85 10.15 9.98
N LYS A 155 -11.40 11.36 9.82
CA LYS A 155 -12.25 12.02 10.84
C LYS A 155 -13.77 11.98 10.58
N GLY A 156 -14.21 11.37 9.48
CA GLY A 156 -15.59 11.53 8.97
C GLY A 156 -16.29 10.24 8.56
N VAL A 157 -16.11 9.13 9.26
CA VAL A 157 -16.81 7.87 8.94
C VAL A 157 -18.04 7.71 9.85
N LEU A 158 -19.24 7.65 9.27
CA LEU A 158 -20.49 7.32 9.95
C LEU A 158 -21.09 6.02 9.37
N LEU A 159 -21.66 5.18 10.25
CA LEU A 159 -22.45 4.01 9.87
C LEU A 159 -23.93 4.40 9.84
N SER A 160 -24.65 4.04 8.78
CA SER A 160 -26.10 4.26 8.68
C SER A 160 -26.89 3.02 9.13
N ASP A 161 -27.66 3.15 10.21
CA ASP A 161 -28.65 2.15 10.65
C ASP A 161 -29.92 2.25 9.79
N LYS A 162 -30.25 1.19 9.07
CA LYS A 162 -31.45 1.13 8.24
C LYS A 162 -32.61 0.56 9.06
N THR A 163 -33.64 1.37 9.30
CA THR A 163 -34.99 0.96 9.72
C THR A 163 -35.63 0.00 8.74
#